data_AF-A0A3N2DP14-F1
#
_entry.id   AF-A0A3N2DP14-F1
#
_cell.length_a   1.000
_cell.length_b   1.000
_cell.length_c   1.000
_cell.angle_alpha   90.00
_cell.angle_beta   90.00
_cell.angle_gamma   90.00
#
_symmetry.space_group_name_H-M   'P 1'
#
loop_
_entity.id
_entity.type
_entity.pdbx_description
1 polymer ?
#
loop_
_entity_poly.entity_id
_entity_poly.type
_entity_poly.pdbx_seq_one_letter_code
_entity_poly.pdbx_strand_id
1 'polypeptide(L)'
;MATVSECIARVQASGGLACHECHISAKVVSKALSGRAIAKCEAGSLGSLLSAMDTTASHGRDKVYRVDADGLGHSFSIVQCRNKFVIMQSWVSSYSLQEWLLGTKGELKENGYLPNNGENDYEFLKTYLTIMSEDLSSRRVGYAQSNAQRLFNPLNANMARLRGAIGSASGKPLSIKWQGEAIH
;
A
#
# COMPACT_ATOMS: atom_id res chain seq x y z
N MET A 1 -6.95 6.66 -20.55
CA MET A 1 -5.91 6.53 -19.50
C MET A 1 -6.37 7.36 -18.34
N ALA A 2 -6.37 6.76 -17.15
CA ALA A 2 -6.80 7.42 -15.93
C ALA A 2 -5.63 8.18 -15.28
N THR A 3 -5.93 9.25 -14.58
CA THR A 3 -5.01 9.91 -13.64
C THR A 3 -5.21 9.37 -12.23
N VAL A 4 -4.22 9.59 -11.36
CA VAL A 4 -4.34 9.25 -9.93
C VAL A 4 -5.52 10.00 -9.29
N SER A 5 -5.71 11.28 -9.64
CA SER A 5 -6.81 12.10 -9.14
C SER A 5 -8.18 11.56 -9.55
N GLU A 6 -8.34 11.13 -10.81
CA GLU A 6 -9.58 10.49 -11.28
C GLU A 6 -9.84 9.16 -10.55
N CYS A 7 -8.80 8.37 -10.30
CA CYS A 7 -8.94 7.12 -9.54
C CYS A 7 -9.39 7.38 -8.10
N ILE A 8 -8.79 8.36 -7.41
CA ILE A 8 -9.20 8.76 -6.07
C ILE A 8 -10.67 9.21 -6.07
N ALA A 9 -11.07 10.07 -7.01
CA ALA A 9 -12.44 10.57 -7.11
C ALA A 9 -13.45 9.42 -7.31
N ARG A 10 -13.13 8.43 -8.14
CA ARG A 10 -13.98 7.24 -8.35
C ARG A 10 -14.11 6.38 -7.11
N VAL A 11 -13.00 6.16 -6.39
CA VAL A 11 -13.04 5.44 -5.11
C VAL A 11 -13.88 6.20 -4.09
N GLN A 12 -13.77 7.54 -4.07
CA GLN A 12 -14.59 8.37 -3.19
C GLN A 12 -16.09 8.28 -3.52
N ALA A 13 -16.45 8.22 -4.80
CA ALA A 13 -17.83 8.06 -5.24
C ALA A 13 -18.41 6.65 -5.00
N SER A 14 -17.60 5.64 -4.67
CA SER A 14 -18.02 4.24 -4.56
C SER A 14 -18.80 3.89 -3.29
N GLY A 15 -18.85 4.80 -2.30
CA GLY A 15 -19.62 4.63 -1.05
C GLY A 15 -18.94 3.76 0.03
N GLY A 16 -17.81 3.09 -0.25
CA GLY A 16 -17.08 2.26 0.73
C GLY A 16 -16.02 3.00 1.55
N LEU A 17 -16.13 4.32 1.65
CA LEU A 17 -15.11 5.21 2.22
C LEU A 17 -14.96 5.11 3.75
N ALA A 18 -16.06 4.87 4.47
CA ALA A 18 -16.06 4.75 5.93
C ALA A 18 -15.51 3.39 6.44
N CYS A 19 -15.03 2.53 5.54
CA CYS A 19 -14.54 1.22 5.93
C CYS A 19 -13.18 1.31 6.63
N HIS A 20 -13.09 0.72 7.82
CA HIS A 20 -11.84 0.56 8.56
C HIS A 20 -11.15 -0.78 8.22
N GLU A 21 -11.90 -1.77 7.75
CA GLU A 21 -11.39 -3.10 7.43
C GLU A 21 -10.55 -3.12 6.15
N CYS A 22 -9.24 -3.33 6.30
CA CYS A 22 -8.25 -3.25 5.23
C CYS A 22 -8.58 -4.12 4.02
N HIS A 23 -9.05 -5.35 4.26
CA HIS A 23 -9.44 -6.30 3.23
C HIS A 23 -10.75 -5.93 2.50
N ILE A 24 -11.69 -5.26 3.18
CA ILE A 24 -12.91 -4.73 2.54
C ILE A 24 -12.55 -3.49 1.73
N SER A 25 -11.76 -2.56 2.29
CA SER A 25 -11.29 -1.36 1.59
C SER A 25 -10.57 -1.70 0.29
N ALA A 26 -9.69 -2.69 0.28
CA ALA A 26 -8.99 -3.12 -0.94
C ALA A 26 -9.94 -3.72 -2.01
N LYS A 27 -11.02 -4.41 -1.58
CA LYS A 27 -12.08 -4.89 -2.48
C LYS A 27 -12.91 -3.73 -3.05
N VAL A 28 -13.23 -2.73 -2.24
CA VAL A 28 -13.94 -1.51 -2.66
C VAL A 28 -13.11 -0.77 -3.71
N VAL A 29 -11.82 -0.55 -3.45
CA VAL A 29 -10.93 0.15 -4.37
C VAL A 29 -10.84 -0.59 -5.72
N SER A 30 -10.57 -1.90 -5.70
CA SER A 30 -10.52 -2.67 -6.95
C SER A 30 -11.85 -2.62 -7.71
N LYS A 31 -12.99 -2.84 -7.04
CA LYS A 31 -14.31 -2.76 -7.67
C LYS A 31 -14.60 -1.39 -8.28
N ALA A 32 -14.22 -0.31 -7.60
CA ALA A 32 -14.44 1.06 -8.09
C ALA A 32 -13.63 1.38 -9.35
N LEU A 33 -12.43 0.79 -9.49
CA LEU A 33 -11.49 1.12 -10.56
C LEU A 33 -11.54 0.15 -11.75
N SER A 34 -11.76 -1.14 -11.51
CA SER A 34 -11.83 -2.16 -12.57
C SER A 34 -13.25 -2.67 -12.84
N GLY A 35 -14.26 -2.17 -12.12
CA GLY A 35 -15.62 -2.71 -12.18
C GLY A 35 -15.76 -4.12 -11.57
N ARG A 36 -14.68 -4.73 -11.09
CA ARG A 36 -14.66 -6.08 -10.49
C ARG A 36 -13.89 -6.06 -9.18
N ALA A 37 -14.49 -6.64 -8.14
CA ALA A 37 -13.77 -6.81 -6.89
C ALA A 37 -12.73 -7.92 -7.04
N ILE A 38 -11.47 -7.64 -6.69
CA ILE A 38 -10.44 -8.67 -6.58
C ILE A 38 -10.71 -9.42 -5.27
N ALA A 39 -11.38 -10.56 -5.36
CA ALA A 39 -11.88 -11.29 -4.19
C ALA A 39 -10.77 -11.97 -3.38
N LYS A 40 -9.75 -12.50 -4.07
CA LYS A 40 -8.65 -13.27 -3.49
C LYS A 40 -7.35 -12.97 -4.24
N CYS A 41 -6.26 -12.76 -3.52
CA CYS A 41 -4.94 -12.64 -4.12
C CYS A 41 -4.34 -14.01 -4.42
N GLU A 42 -3.59 -14.10 -5.52
CA GLU A 42 -2.87 -15.32 -5.89
C GLU A 42 -1.53 -15.42 -5.15
N ALA A 43 -1.00 -16.64 -5.04
CA ALA A 43 0.33 -16.85 -4.48
C ALA A 43 1.35 -16.07 -5.30
N GLY A 44 2.10 -15.19 -4.63
CA GLY A 44 3.06 -14.31 -5.28
C GLY A 44 4.29 -14.07 -4.42
N SER A 45 5.12 -13.14 -4.86
CA SER A 45 6.23 -12.60 -4.10
C SER A 45 6.31 -11.09 -4.33
N LEU A 46 7.07 -10.39 -3.48
CA LEU A 46 7.39 -8.98 -3.75
C LEU A 46 8.03 -8.81 -5.13
N GLY A 47 8.96 -9.70 -5.50
CA GLY A 47 9.63 -9.65 -6.79
C GLY A 47 8.68 -9.80 -7.98
N SER A 48 7.68 -10.68 -7.89
CA SER A 48 6.69 -10.83 -8.97
C SER A 48 5.75 -9.62 -9.07
N LEU A 49 5.40 -9.00 -7.93
CA LEU A 49 4.62 -7.75 -7.91
C LEU A 49 5.38 -6.60 -8.58
N LEU A 50 6.65 -6.38 -8.19
CA LEU A 50 7.50 -5.34 -8.78
C LEU A 50 7.65 -5.56 -10.29
N SER A 51 7.97 -6.78 -10.73
CA SER A 51 8.10 -7.12 -12.15
C SER A 51 6.81 -6.86 -12.95
N ALA A 52 5.64 -7.12 -12.35
CA ALA A 52 4.36 -6.84 -12.98
C ALA A 52 4.05 -5.34 -13.10
N MET A 53 4.50 -4.52 -12.14
CA MET A 53 4.38 -3.06 -12.20
C MET A 53 5.33 -2.46 -13.24
N ASP A 54 6.56 -2.95 -13.32
CA ASP A 54 7.53 -2.58 -14.38
C ASP A 54 6.98 -2.87 -15.77
N THR A 55 6.44 -4.07 -15.98
CA THR A 55 5.81 -4.47 -17.24
C THR A 55 4.59 -3.62 -17.56
N THR A 56 3.84 -3.21 -16.54
CA THR A 56 2.63 -2.38 -16.75
C THR A 56 3.02 -0.95 -17.13
N ALA A 57 4.05 -0.40 -16.50
CA ALA A 57 4.63 0.91 -16.80
C ALA A 57 5.18 0.97 -18.23
N SER A 58 5.95 -0.06 -18.64
CA SER A 58 6.56 -0.11 -19.98
C SER A 58 5.53 -0.18 -21.11
N HIS A 59 4.34 -0.72 -20.84
CA HIS A 59 3.22 -0.77 -21.78
C HIS A 59 2.27 0.43 -21.68
N GLY A 60 2.54 1.41 -20.81
CA GLY A 60 1.67 2.58 -20.62
C GLY A 60 0.24 2.22 -20.20
N ARG A 61 0.08 1.10 -19.46
CA ARG A 61 -1.22 0.62 -18.99
C ARG A 61 -1.50 1.11 -17.57
N ASP A 62 -2.77 1.20 -17.23
CA ASP A 62 -3.24 1.55 -15.89
C ASP A 62 -3.80 0.29 -15.20
N LYS A 63 -3.36 0.04 -13.97
CA LYS A 63 -3.77 -1.15 -13.20
C LYS A 63 -4.02 -0.83 -11.74
N VAL A 64 -4.98 -1.55 -11.16
CA VAL A 64 -5.16 -1.63 -9.71
C VAL A 64 -4.71 -3.01 -9.25
N TYR A 65 -3.82 -3.04 -8.26
CA TYR A 65 -3.34 -4.24 -7.61
C TYR A 65 -3.98 -4.32 -6.24
N ARG A 66 -4.54 -5.48 -5.88
CA ARG A 66 -4.77 -5.82 -4.48
C ARG A 66 -3.56 -6.60 -3.99
N VAL A 67 -3.10 -6.24 -2.80
CA VAL A 67 -1.97 -6.87 -2.13
C VAL A 67 -2.42 -7.35 -0.75
N ASP A 68 -2.21 -8.63 -0.48
CA ASP A 68 -2.42 -9.25 0.82
C ASP A 68 -1.03 -9.58 1.40
N ALA A 69 -0.64 -8.90 2.49
CA ALA A 69 0.60 -9.11 3.22
C ALA A 69 0.32 -10.01 4.43
N ASP A 70 0.36 -11.32 4.21
CA ASP A 70 -0.16 -12.33 5.16
C ASP A 70 0.47 -12.23 6.55
N GLY A 71 1.79 -12.01 6.66
CA GLY A 71 2.43 -11.93 7.97
C GLY A 71 2.25 -10.58 8.68
N LEU A 72 1.67 -9.57 8.02
CA LEU A 72 1.19 -8.35 8.67
C LEU A 72 -0.31 -8.42 8.97
N GLY A 73 -1.01 -9.44 8.48
CA GLY A 73 -2.48 -9.50 8.53
C GLY A 73 -3.15 -8.31 7.86
N HIS A 74 -2.52 -7.76 6.81
CA HIS A 74 -2.93 -6.49 6.20
C HIS A 74 -3.16 -6.60 4.69
N SER A 75 -4.20 -5.91 4.21
CA SER A 75 -4.55 -5.83 2.79
C SER A 75 -4.64 -4.38 2.34
N PHE A 76 -4.12 -4.08 1.16
CA PHE A 76 -4.19 -2.74 0.59
C PHE A 76 -4.25 -2.79 -0.94
N SER A 77 -4.50 -1.64 -1.55
CA SER A 77 -4.47 -1.49 -2.99
C SER A 77 -3.33 -0.58 -3.44
N ILE A 78 -2.69 -0.95 -4.54
CA ILE A 78 -1.77 -0.08 -5.29
C ILE A 78 -2.46 0.28 -6.60
N VAL A 79 -2.63 1.55 -6.86
CA VAL A 79 -3.16 2.05 -8.13
C VAL A 79 -1.99 2.61 -8.92
N GLN A 80 -1.77 2.04 -10.09
CA GLN A 80 -0.76 2.47 -11.05
C GLN A 80 -1.44 3.16 -12.23
N CYS A 81 -1.12 4.43 -12.42
CA CYS A 81 -1.49 5.22 -13.59
C CYS A 81 -0.21 5.61 -14.33
N ARG A 82 0.11 4.94 -15.44
CA ARG A 82 1.42 5.00 -16.10
C ARG A 82 2.59 4.71 -15.13
N ASN A 83 3.39 5.74 -14.83
CA ASN A 83 4.57 5.69 -13.94
C ASN A 83 4.28 6.33 -12.57
N LYS A 84 3.01 6.58 -12.26
CA LYS A 84 2.56 7.17 -11.00
C LYS A 84 1.83 6.12 -10.20
N PHE A 85 2.10 6.11 -8.89
CA PHE A 85 1.57 5.10 -7.99
C PHE A 85 0.88 5.76 -6.82
N VAL A 86 -0.22 5.19 -6.36
CA VAL A 86 -0.85 5.58 -5.08
C VAL A 86 -1.23 4.33 -4.31
N ILE A 87 -0.96 4.35 -3.00
CA ILE A 87 -1.40 3.30 -2.09
C ILE A 87 -2.73 3.73 -1.48
N MET A 88 -3.73 2.87 -1.55
CA MET A 88 -5.04 3.07 -0.92
C MET A 88 -5.25 1.99 0.14
N GLN A 89 -5.41 2.40 1.39
CA GLN A 89 -5.51 1.48 2.52
C GLN A 89 -6.37 2.04 3.65
N SER A 90 -6.81 1.14 4.52
CA SER A 90 -7.42 1.43 5.81
C SER A 90 -6.81 0.52 6.87
N TRP A 91 -7.01 0.82 8.15
CA TRP A 91 -6.52 -0.03 9.23
C TRP A 91 -7.59 -0.11 10.33
N VAL A 92 -7.95 -1.33 10.73
CA VAL A 92 -9.17 -1.71 11.50
C VAL A 92 -9.36 -0.92 12.81
N SER A 93 -8.31 -0.31 13.34
CA SER A 93 -8.33 0.48 14.57
C SER A 93 -7.72 1.87 14.46
N SER A 94 -7.19 2.23 13.28
CA SER A 94 -6.41 3.46 13.12
C SER A 94 -7.05 4.44 12.17
N TYR A 95 -7.47 4.04 10.98
CA TYR A 95 -8.05 5.01 10.03
C TYR A 95 -8.91 4.30 8.99
N SER A 96 -9.96 4.97 8.56
CA SER A 96 -10.77 4.59 7.41
C SER A 96 -10.04 4.87 6.10
N LEU A 97 -10.52 4.27 5.02
CA LEU A 97 -10.06 4.59 3.67
C LEU A 97 -10.24 6.09 3.35
N GLN A 98 -11.33 6.71 3.82
CA GLN A 98 -11.57 8.13 3.64
C GLN A 98 -10.52 9.00 4.33
N GLU A 99 -10.24 8.73 5.60
CA GLU A 99 -9.26 9.48 6.37
C GLU A 99 -7.85 9.36 5.77
N TRP A 100 -7.52 8.17 5.23
CA TRP A 100 -6.30 7.94 4.49
C TRP A 100 -6.21 8.81 3.23
N LEU A 101 -7.25 8.80 2.40
CA LEU A 101 -7.31 9.54 1.13
C LEU A 101 -7.37 11.06 1.32
N LEU A 102 -8.00 11.54 2.38
CA LEU A 102 -8.12 12.98 2.65
C LEU A 102 -6.96 13.51 3.53
N GLY A 103 -6.20 12.62 4.17
CA GLY A 103 -5.18 12.99 5.14
C GLY A 103 -5.72 13.76 6.34
N THR A 104 -6.94 13.44 6.75
CA THR A 104 -7.72 14.22 7.73
C THR A 104 -7.59 13.73 9.17
N LYS A 105 -7.01 12.55 9.44
CA LYS A 105 -6.76 12.14 10.82
C LYS A 105 -5.51 12.86 11.34
N GLY A 106 -5.65 13.69 12.38
CA GLY A 106 -4.53 14.44 13.00
C GLY A 106 -3.33 13.54 13.35
N GLU A 107 -3.62 12.30 13.77
CA GLU A 107 -2.63 11.27 14.05
C GLU A 107 -1.83 10.77 12.83
N LEU A 108 -2.33 10.90 11.60
CA LEU A 108 -1.56 10.49 10.41
C LEU A 108 -0.37 11.44 10.19
N LYS A 109 -0.58 12.74 10.36
CA LYS A 109 0.49 13.75 10.27
C LYS A 109 1.44 13.69 11.47
N GLU A 110 0.91 13.50 12.68
CA GLU A 110 1.70 13.45 13.92
C GLU A 110 2.50 12.16 14.08
N ASN A 111 1.99 11.03 13.56
CA ASN A 111 2.70 9.76 13.48
C ASN A 111 3.27 9.53 12.07
N GLY A 112 3.61 10.61 11.36
CA GLY A 112 4.17 10.69 10.00
C GLY A 112 3.80 9.56 9.03
N TYR A 113 2.58 9.03 9.11
CA TYR A 113 1.97 8.29 8.03
C TYR A 113 1.71 9.34 6.97
N LEU A 114 2.53 9.38 5.91
CA LEU A 114 2.23 10.26 4.80
C LEU A 114 0.87 9.82 4.26
N PRO A 115 -0.20 10.63 4.41
CA PRO A 115 -1.45 10.30 3.77
C PRO A 115 -1.14 10.25 2.29
N ASN A 116 -1.35 9.09 1.68
CA ASN A 116 -0.91 8.87 0.32
C ASN A 116 -1.94 9.42 -0.67
N ASN A 117 -2.22 10.71 -0.53
CA ASN A 117 -3.07 11.48 -1.43
C ASN A 117 -2.25 12.16 -2.55
N GLY A 118 -0.93 11.96 -2.54
CA GLY A 118 0.00 12.38 -3.58
C GLY A 118 0.40 11.23 -4.49
N GLU A 119 0.75 11.56 -5.73
CA GLU A 119 1.41 10.62 -6.63
C GLU A 119 2.79 10.25 -6.08
N ASN A 120 3.08 8.95 -5.95
CA ASN A 120 4.41 8.47 -5.63
C ASN A 120 5.13 8.07 -6.91
N ASP A 121 6.44 8.26 -6.89
CA ASP A 121 7.30 7.61 -7.86
C ASP A 121 7.48 6.12 -7.51
N TYR A 122 8.05 5.39 -8.47
CA TYR A 122 8.26 3.96 -8.36
C TYR A 122 9.28 3.58 -7.28
N GLU A 123 10.31 4.40 -7.08
CA GLU A 123 11.37 4.15 -6.10
C GLU A 123 10.85 4.25 -4.66
N PHE A 124 9.97 5.22 -4.38
CA PHE A 124 9.25 5.29 -3.11
C PHE A 124 8.42 4.03 -2.87
N LEU A 125 7.60 3.62 -3.85
CA LEU A 125 6.74 2.45 -3.70
C LEU A 125 7.56 1.17 -3.47
N LYS A 126 8.63 0.97 -4.26
CA LYS A 126 9.54 -0.15 -4.11
C LYS A 126 10.16 -0.19 -2.72
N THR A 127 10.66 0.95 -2.24
CA THR A 127 11.21 1.08 -0.89
C THR A 127 10.17 0.77 0.19
N TYR A 128 8.96 1.32 0.07
CA TYR A 128 7.85 1.05 0.99
C TYR A 128 7.51 -0.44 1.05
N LEU A 129 7.36 -1.09 -0.10
CA LEU A 129 7.03 -2.51 -0.19
C LEU A 129 8.17 -3.41 0.30
N THR A 130 9.43 -3.05 0.02
CA THR A 130 10.60 -3.77 0.55
C THR A 130 10.61 -3.70 2.08
N ILE A 131 10.45 -2.51 2.67
CA ILE A 131 10.39 -2.33 4.12
C ILE A 131 9.23 -3.14 4.73
N MET A 132 8.05 -3.13 4.09
CA MET A 132 6.91 -3.93 4.54
C MET A 132 7.11 -5.44 4.36
N SER A 133 8.01 -5.89 3.47
CA SER A 133 8.28 -7.30 3.23
C SER A 133 9.40 -7.86 4.11
N GLU A 134 10.24 -6.98 4.67
CA GLU A 134 11.30 -7.36 5.57
C GLU A 134 10.72 -7.64 6.95
N ASP A 135 10.92 -8.87 7.42
CA ASP A 135 10.66 -9.28 8.79
C ASP A 135 11.46 -8.38 9.75
N LEU A 136 10.79 -7.42 10.39
CA LEU A 136 11.40 -6.51 11.36
C LEU A 136 11.81 -7.22 12.67
N SER A 137 11.61 -8.54 12.79
CA SER A 137 11.93 -9.29 14.01
C SER A 137 13.39 -9.71 14.17
N SER A 138 14.28 -9.52 13.19
CA SER A 138 15.70 -9.93 13.37
C SER A 138 16.73 -9.03 12.68
N ARG A 139 17.55 -8.32 13.48
CA ARG A 139 18.93 -7.81 13.26
C ARG A 139 19.35 -7.11 11.94
N ARG A 140 18.53 -7.05 10.88
CA ARG A 140 18.77 -6.32 9.62
C ARG A 140 18.19 -4.91 9.60
N VAL A 141 17.60 -4.52 10.72
CA VAL A 141 17.01 -3.20 10.97
C VAL A 141 17.98 -2.04 10.71
N GLY A 142 19.30 -2.26 10.84
CA GLY A 142 20.31 -1.24 10.53
C GLY A 142 20.41 -0.87 9.03
N TYR A 143 20.06 -1.77 8.11
CA TYR A 143 20.17 -1.52 6.67
C TYR A 143 18.93 -0.83 6.11
N ALA A 144 17.73 -1.23 6.56
CA ALA A 144 16.50 -0.49 6.28
C ALA A 144 16.47 0.88 6.99
N GLN A 145 17.09 1.00 8.19
CA GLN A 145 17.24 2.28 8.89
C GLN A 145 18.07 3.29 8.11
N SER A 146 19.21 2.91 7.53
CA SER A 146 20.10 3.90 6.90
C SER A 146 19.52 4.49 5.60
N ASN A 147 18.76 3.68 4.83
CA ASN A 147 18.05 4.16 3.64
C ASN A 147 16.77 4.95 4.00
N ALA A 148 16.02 4.52 5.02
CA ALA A 148 14.86 5.27 5.50
C ALA A 148 15.28 6.60 6.17
N GLN A 149 16.40 6.64 6.88
CA GLN A 149 16.94 7.85 7.51
C GLN A 149 17.43 8.89 6.50
N ARG A 150 17.93 8.47 5.34
CA ARG A 150 18.39 9.37 4.28
C ARG A 150 17.24 9.97 3.47
N LEU A 151 16.14 9.24 3.30
CA LEU A 151 15.02 9.65 2.45
C LEU A 151 13.88 10.33 3.21
N PHE A 152 13.87 10.27 4.55
CA PHE A 152 12.70 10.69 5.32
C PHE A 152 12.99 11.41 6.65
N ASN A 153 13.19 12.73 6.61
CA ASN A 153 12.80 13.61 7.71
C ASN A 153 11.36 14.07 7.40
N PRO A 154 10.27 13.61 8.07
CA PRO A 154 10.10 13.35 9.51
C PRO A 154 9.47 11.96 9.85
N LEU A 155 9.75 10.90 9.09
CA LEU A 155 9.22 9.54 9.35
C LEU A 155 9.98 8.75 10.44
N ASN A 156 10.87 9.38 11.21
CA ASN A 156 11.70 8.71 12.21
C ASN A 156 10.90 8.11 13.39
N ALA A 157 9.69 8.59 13.67
CA ALA A 157 8.87 8.05 14.76
C ALA A 157 8.09 6.76 14.39
N ASN A 158 8.02 6.42 13.10
CA ASN A 158 6.93 5.55 12.59
C ASN A 158 7.37 4.11 12.40
N MET A 159 8.64 3.90 12.06
CA MET A 159 9.25 2.57 12.07
C MET A 159 9.35 2.00 13.50
N ALA A 160 9.49 2.86 14.52
CA ALA A 160 9.58 2.44 15.91
C ALA A 160 8.25 1.93 16.50
N ARG A 161 7.10 2.36 15.97
CA ARG A 161 5.77 1.87 16.40
C ARG A 161 5.30 0.65 15.62
N LEU A 162 5.65 0.54 14.32
CA LEU A 162 5.54 -0.72 13.58
C LEU A 162 6.31 -1.86 14.28
N ARG A 163 7.49 -1.57 14.87
CA ARG A 163 8.22 -2.53 15.74
C ARG A 163 7.42 -3.01 16.95
N GLY A 164 6.56 -2.18 17.54
CA GLY A 164 5.77 -2.53 18.73
C GLY A 164 4.59 -3.45 18.43
N ALA A 165 4.02 -3.33 17.22
CA ALA A 165 2.95 -4.21 16.75
C ALA A 165 3.48 -5.53 16.14
N ILE A 166 4.72 -5.53 15.62
CA ILE A 166 5.39 -6.69 15.00
C ILE A 166 6.23 -7.45 16.04
N GLY A 167 5.71 -7.51 17.28
CA GLY A 167 6.36 -8.15 18.43
C GLY A 167 6.02 -9.63 18.59
N SER A 168 6.03 -10.44 17.52
CA SER A 168 6.24 -11.91 17.57
C SER A 168 5.99 -12.57 16.20
N ALA A 169 7.01 -12.99 15.46
CA ALA A 169 6.92 -14.17 14.55
C ALA A 169 8.22 -14.55 13.80
N SER A 170 8.76 -15.73 14.15
CA SER A 170 9.26 -16.82 13.28
C SER A 170 10.43 -16.68 12.30
N GLY A 171 11.00 -15.50 12.00
CA GLY A 171 12.18 -15.41 11.11
C GLY A 171 11.91 -15.81 9.64
N LYS A 172 10.65 -15.87 9.23
CA LYS A 172 10.24 -16.18 7.85
C LYS A 172 9.92 -14.88 7.11
N PRO A 173 10.40 -14.70 5.86
CA PRO A 173 10.05 -13.53 5.05
C PRO A 173 8.53 -13.35 4.97
N LEU A 174 8.07 -12.10 4.97
CA LEU A 174 6.65 -11.80 4.80
C LEU A 174 6.16 -12.32 3.45
N SER A 175 5.18 -13.22 3.49
CA SER A 175 4.52 -13.69 2.26
C SER A 175 3.60 -12.59 1.75
N ILE A 176 3.83 -12.16 0.51
CA ILE A 176 2.98 -11.24 -0.21
C ILE A 176 2.23 -12.01 -1.28
N LYS A 177 0.91 -11.89 -1.27
CA LYS A 177 0.02 -12.35 -2.35
C LYS A 177 -0.54 -11.14 -3.05
N TRP A 178 -0.73 -11.22 -4.36
CA TRP A 178 -1.31 -10.09 -5.10
C TRP A 178 -2.09 -10.56 -6.32
N GLN A 179 -2.98 -9.69 -6.80
CA GLN A 179 -3.64 -9.81 -8.10
C GLN A 179 -3.86 -8.40 -8.65
N GLY A 180 -3.71 -8.23 -9.96
CA GLY A 180 -3.84 -6.94 -10.64
C GLY A 180 -4.89 -6.95 -11.75
N GLU A 181 -5.74 -5.95 -11.78
CA GLU A 181 -6.79 -5.76 -12.78
C GLU A 181 -6.58 -4.45 -13.56
N ALA A 182 -7.07 -4.40 -14.80
CA ALA A 182 -7.06 -3.18 -15.59
C ALA A 182 -8.01 -2.13 -14.99
N ILE A 183 -7.63 -0.85 -15.08
CA ILE A 183 -8.51 0.26 -14.73
C ILE A 183 -9.38 0.61 -15.96
N HIS A 184 -10.69 0.72 -15.77
CA HIS A 184 -11.68 1.02 -16.82
C HIS A 184 -12.28 2.40 -16.66
#